data_AF-A0A2N1VES8-F1
#
_entry.id   AF-A0A2N1VES8-F1
#
_cell.length_a   1.000
_cell.length_b   1.000
_cell.length_c   1.000
_cell.angle_alpha   90.00
_cell.angle_beta   90.00
_cell.angle_gamma   90.00
#
_symmetry.space_group_name_H-M   'P 1'
#
loop_
_entity.id
_entity.type
_entity.pdbx_description
1 polymer ?
#
loop_
_entity_poly.entity_id
_entity_poly.type
_entity_poly.pdbx_seq_one_letter_code
_entity_poly.pdbx_strand_id
1 'polypeptide(L)' 'MKLDWGQFVGKTLNITMMENYGVVYGKENVEHPTFYEIVFKTGKLVQAFDEGLFLDSRREDKAFQIFIPYSSIKCVEIF' A
#
# COMPACT_ATOMS: atom_id res chain seq x y z
N MET A 1 17.04 -5.97 -0.24
CA MET A 1 17.23 -5.80 1.22
C MET A 1 15.87 -6.03 1.86
N LYS A 2 15.67 -7.14 2.57
CA LYS A 2 14.36 -7.50 3.16
C LYS A 2 14.24 -6.75 4.49
N LEU A 3 13.53 -5.62 4.51
CA LEU A 3 13.25 -4.87 5.73
C LEU A 3 12.41 -5.76 6.66
N ASP A 4 12.81 -5.90 7.93
CA ASP A 4 11.98 -6.59 8.92
C ASP A 4 10.84 -5.65 9.35
N TRP A 5 9.65 -5.88 8.83
CA TRP A 5 8.47 -5.05 9.14
C TRP A 5 7.89 -5.32 10.54
N GLY A 6 8.26 -6.43 11.18
CA GLY A 6 7.80 -6.77 12.52
C GLY A 6 8.18 -5.71 13.55
N GLN A 7 9.34 -5.06 13.37
CA GLN A 7 9.83 -4.01 14.27
C GLN A 7 8.95 -2.74 14.28
N PHE A 8 8.09 -2.56 13.27
CA PHE A 8 7.22 -1.39 13.14
C PHE A 8 5.76 -1.67 13.49
N VAL A 9 5.45 -2.88 13.99
CA VAL A 9 4.10 -3.20 14.46
C VAL A 9 3.69 -2.21 15.55
N GLY A 10 2.50 -1.65 15.39
CA GLY A 10 1.95 -0.61 16.25
C GLY A 10 2.26 0.83 15.81
N LYS A 11 3.13 1.04 14.83
CA LYS A 11 3.43 2.36 14.25
C LYS A 11 2.40 2.77 13.21
N THR A 12 2.26 4.07 12.99
CA THR A 12 1.41 4.58 11.91
C THR A 12 2.21 4.59 10.62
N LEU A 13 1.63 4.04 9.56
CA LEU A 13 2.21 4.03 8.23
C LEU A 13 1.39 4.92 7.31
N ASN A 14 2.09 5.76 6.55
CA ASN A 14 1.56 6.38 5.34
C ASN A 14 2.15 5.66 4.13
N ILE A 15 1.30 5.11 3.27
CA ILE A 15 1.69 4.28 2.15
C ILE A 15 1.22 4.92 0.86
N THR A 16 2.17 5.20 -0.03
CA THR A 16 1.90 5.58 -1.42
C THR A 16 1.92 4.31 -2.27
N MET A 17 0.83 4.03 -2.98
CA MET A 17 0.71 2.82 -3.79
C MET A 17 1.04 3.09 -5.28
N MET A 18 1.46 2.05 -5.98
CA MET A 18 1.51 2.02 -7.45
C MET A 18 0.10 1.71 -7.96
N GLU A 19 -0.45 2.55 -8.83
CA GLU A 19 -1.77 2.31 -9.40
C GLU A 19 -1.73 1.53 -10.71
N ASN A 20 -2.55 0.48 -10.78
CA ASN A 20 -2.97 -0.19 -12.02
C ASN A 20 -4.37 -0.81 -11.89
N TYR A 21 -5.29 -0.24 -11.10
CA TYR A 21 -6.66 -0.79 -11.00
C TYR A 21 -7.63 -0.05 -11.92
N GLY A 22 -7.96 -0.68 -13.06
CA GLY A 22 -9.02 -0.22 -13.98
C GLY A 22 -8.58 0.25 -15.37
N VAL A 23 -7.28 0.26 -15.67
CA VAL A 23 -6.77 0.64 -17.00
C VAL A 23 -6.78 -0.57 -17.92
N VAL A 24 -7.69 -0.57 -18.90
CA VAL A 24 -7.65 -1.52 -20.03
C VAL A 24 -6.69 -0.95 -21.07
N TYR A 25 -5.54 -1.60 -21.26
CA TYR A 25 -4.52 -1.16 -22.21
C TYR A 25 -5.06 -1.19 -23.66
N GLY A 26 -4.81 -0.12 -24.42
CA GLY A 26 -4.89 -0.14 -25.89
C GLY A 26 -3.75 -0.98 -26.48
N LYS A 27 -3.89 -1.40 -27.75
CA LYS A 27 -3.10 -2.40 -28.49
C LYS A 27 -1.57 -2.22 -28.60
N GLU A 28 -0.93 -1.34 -27.84
CA GLU A 28 0.51 -1.10 -27.94
C GLU A 28 1.25 -1.60 -26.70
N ASN A 29 2.19 -2.53 -26.94
CA ASN A 29 3.16 -3.06 -25.97
C ASN A 29 4.15 -1.96 -25.55
N VAL A 30 3.69 -1.01 -24.75
CA VAL A 30 4.59 -0.17 -23.95
C VAL A 30 4.66 -0.82 -22.58
N GLU A 31 5.86 -1.20 -22.14
CA GLU A 31 6.02 -2.03 -20.94
C GLU A 31 5.31 -1.46 -19.71
N HIS A 32 5.14 -0.14 -19.58
CA HIS A 32 4.25 0.49 -18.61
C HIS A 32 3.88 1.91 -19.08
N PRO A 33 2.74 2.16 -19.77
CA PRO A 33 2.31 3.52 -20.05
C PRO A 33 1.92 4.21 -18.73
N THR A 34 2.55 5.34 -18.41
CA THR A 34 2.41 5.99 -17.11
C THR A 34 1.05 6.68 -16.98
N PHE A 35 0.12 6.05 -16.26
CA PHE A 35 -1.12 6.65 -15.77
C PHE A 35 -0.89 7.04 -14.31
N TYR A 36 -1.07 8.33 -13.97
CA TYR A 36 -0.75 8.88 -12.64
C TYR A 36 -2.04 9.16 -11.87
N GLU A 37 -2.63 8.16 -11.25
CA GLU A 37 -3.43 8.40 -10.06
C GLU A 37 -2.61 7.80 -8.88
N ILE A 38 -2.66 8.47 -7.73
CA ILE A 38 -1.80 8.16 -6.58
C ILE A 38 -2.70 7.82 -5.40
N VAL A 39 -2.82 6.53 -5.07
CA VAL A 39 -3.52 6.10 -3.86
C VAL A 39 -2.63 6.28 -2.64
N PHE A 40 -3.15 7.01 -1.65
CA PHE A 40 -2.61 7.06 -0.30
C PHE A 40 -3.42 6.20 0.65
N LYS A 41 -2.75 5.35 1.43
CA LYS A 41 -3.35 4.62 2.56
C LYS A 41 -2.62 5.00 3.84
N THR A 42 -3.38 5.33 4.87
CA THR A 42 -2.86 5.62 6.21
C THR A 42 -3.52 4.71 7.23
N GLY A 43 -2.72 4.13 8.11
CA GLY A 43 -3.23 3.30 9.20
C GLY A 43 -2.13 2.79 10.11
N LYS A 44 -2.52 2.24 11.26
CA LYS A 44 -1.62 1.60 12.20
C LYS A 44 -1.25 0.21 11.69
N LEU A 45 0.04 -0.10 11.58
CA LEU A 45 0.50 -1.43 11.24
C LEU A 45 0.11 -2.40 12.36
N VAL A 46 -0.76 -3.35 12.07
CA VAL A 46 -1.18 -4.37 13.02
C VAL A 46 -0.30 -5.61 12.88
N GLN A 47 0.01 -5.98 11.64
CA GLN A 47 0.79 -7.17 11.34
C GLN A 47 1.49 -7.05 9.99
N ALA A 48 2.66 -7.65 9.88
CA ALA A 48 3.37 -7.85 8.62
C ALA A 48 3.36 -9.33 8.25
N PHE A 49 3.12 -9.61 6.97
CA PHE A 49 3.13 -10.94 6.38
C PHE A 49 4.22 -11.02 5.31
N ASP A 50 4.53 -12.23 4.84
CA ASP A 50 5.52 -12.40 3.77
C ASP A 50 5.12 -11.69 2.47
N GLU A 51 3.82 -11.49 2.23
CA GLU A 51 3.28 -10.93 0.99
C GLU A 51 2.87 -9.45 1.10
N GLY A 52 2.76 -8.90 2.31
CA GLY A 52 2.28 -7.53 2.48
C GLY A 52 2.07 -7.08 3.92
N LEU A 53 1.44 -5.91 4.04
CA LEU A 53 1.20 -5.23 5.31
C LEU A 53 -0.30 -5.17 5.62
N PHE A 54 -0.65 -5.34 6.89
CA PHE A 54 -2.02 -5.25 7.36
C PHE A 54 -2.18 -4.06 8.32
N LEU A 55 -3.03 -3.11 7.91
CA LEU A 55 -3.28 -1.88 8.64
C LEU A 55 -4.68 -1.86 9.24
N ASP A 56 -4.79 -1.25 10.41
CA ASP A 56 -6.06 -0.78 10.97
C ASP A 56 -6.12 0.74 10.83
N SER A 57 -7.21 1.24 10.25
CA SER A 57 -7.44 2.66 10.01
C SER A 57 -8.82 3.05 10.52
N ARG A 58 -8.97 4.29 11.00
CA ARG A 58 -10.24 4.81 11.48
C ARG A 58 -10.67 6.00 10.64
N ARG A 59 -11.90 5.96 10.13
CA ARG A 59 -12.53 7.07 9.41
C ARG A 59 -13.98 7.18 9.86
N GLU A 60 -14.39 8.38 10.28
CA GLU A 60 -15.77 8.65 10.73
C GLU A 60 -16.25 7.62 11.77
N ASP A 61 -15.41 7.37 12.78
CA ASP A 61 -15.60 6.38 13.87
C ASP A 61 -15.75 4.92 13.45
N LYS A 62 -15.56 4.61 12.17
CA LYS A 62 -15.54 3.23 11.66
C LYS A 62 -14.10 2.74 11.53
N ALA A 63 -13.86 1.53 12.00
CA ALA A 63 -12.61 0.82 11.80
C ALA A 63 -12.61 0.14 10.42
N PHE A 64 -11.50 0.27 9.70
CA PHE A 64 -11.26 -0.32 8.41
C PHE A 64 -9.96 -1.11 8.48
N GLN A 65 -10.04 -2.36 8.06
CA GLN A 65 -8.88 -3.22 7.92
C GLN A 65 -8.41 -3.20 6.46
N ILE A 66 -7.12 -2.98 6.24
CA ILE A 66 -6.54 -2.76 4.92
C ILE A 66 -5.35 -3.69 4.76
N PHE A 67 -5.40 -4.59 3.78
CA PHE A 67 -4.25 -5.37 3.36
C PHE A 67 -3.59 -4.75 2.13
N ILE A 68 -2.27 -4.58 2.17
CA ILE A 68 -1.50 -3.92 1.11
C ILE A 68 -0.35 -4.85 0.67
N PRO A 69 -0.43 -5.44 -0.54
CA PRO A 69 0.64 -6.28 -1.08
C PRO A 69 1.92 -5.48 -1.32
N TYR A 70 3.09 -6.05 -1.03
CA TYR A 70 4.38 -5.37 -1.24
C TYR A 70 4.59 -4.92 -2.69
N SER A 71 4.09 -5.70 -3.66
CA SER A 71 4.16 -5.37 -5.10
C SER A 71 3.41 -4.10 -5.48
N SER A 72 2.47 -3.66 -4.65
CA SER A 72 1.69 -2.44 -4.86
C SER A 72 2.28 -1.22 -4.14
N ILE A 73 3.31 -1.39 -3.32
CA ILE A 73 3.87 -0.30 -2.50
C ILE A 73 4.94 0.44 -3.28
N LYS A 74 4.74 1.73 -3.49
CA LYS A 74 5.75 2.62 -4.06
C LYS A 74 6.67 3.20 -2.98
N CYS A 75 6.08 3.68 -1.90
CA CYS A 75 6.81 4.32 -0.79
C CYS A 75 6.03 4.14 0.52
N VAL A 76 6.75 4.06 1.64
CA VAL A 76 6.19 4.02 3.00
C VAL A 76 6.92 5.02 3.88
N GLU A 77 6.16 5.82 4.61
CA GLU A 77 6.65 6.68 5.69
C GLU A 77 6.13 6.15 7.03
N ILE A 78 7.00 6.11 8.04
CA ILE A 78 6.75 5.49 9.35
C ILE A 78 6.76 6.57 10.43
N PHE A 79 5.72 6.60 11.28
CA PHE A 79 5.55 7.53 12.40
C PHE A 79 5.36 6.77 13.73
#